data_AF-A0A5B8WP94-F1
#
_entry.id   AF-A0A5B8WP94-F1
#
_cell.length_a   1.000
_cell.length_b   1.000
_cell.length_c   1.000
_cell.angle_alpha   90.00
_cell.angle_beta   90.00
_cell.angle_gamma   90.00
#
_symmetry.space_group_name_H-M   'P 1'
#
loop_
_entity.id
_entity.type
_entity.pdbx_description
1 polymer ?
#
loop_
_entity_poly.entity_id
_entity_poly.type
_entity_poly.pdbx_seq_one_letter_code
_entity_poly.pdbx_strand_id
1 'polypeptide(L)' 'AREALWAELKAGAESGWDFSSRWLIGGQDPSSLSSIRTSKLVPVDLNAFLCQAEALMSSFHASL' A
#
# COMPACT_ATOMS: atom_id res chain seq x y z
N ALA A 1 18.66 3.47 -7.00
CA ALA A 1 18.14 2.14 -7.40
C ALA A 1 17.87 1.23 -6.20
N ARG A 2 18.86 0.93 -5.35
CA ARG A 2 18.69 0.06 -4.17
C ARG A 2 17.71 0.61 -3.12
N GLU A 3 17.82 1.91 -2.82
CA GLU A 3 16.94 2.59 -1.86
C GLU A 3 15.47 2.58 -2.29
N ALA A 4 15.22 2.85 -3.59
CA ALA A 4 13.88 2.77 -4.15
C ALA A 4 13.28 1.37 -3.98
N LEU A 5 14.04 0.32 -4.29
CA LEU A 5 13.59 -1.06 -4.05
C LEU A 5 13.31 -1.32 -2.56
N TRP A 6 14.15 -0.85 -1.64
CA TRP A 6 13.90 -0.99 -0.21
C TRP A 6 12.67 -0.23 0.26
N ALA A 7 12.36 0.94 -0.32
CA ALA A 7 11.12 1.66 -0.03
C ALA A 7 9.90 0.85 -0.47
N GLU A 8 9.93 0.24 -1.66
CA GLU A 8 8.84 -0.61 -2.14
C GLU A 8 8.64 -1.87 -1.28
N LEU A 9 9.74 -2.47 -0.81
CA LEU A 9 9.68 -3.62 0.10
C LEU A 9 9.09 -3.24 1.47
N LYS A 10 9.50 -2.09 2.03
CA LYS A 10 8.92 -1.56 3.28
C LYS A 10 7.43 -1.27 3.12
N ALA A 11 7.04 -0.61 2.02
CA ALA A 11 5.63 -0.35 1.72
C ALA A 11 4.84 -1.66 1.57
N GLY A 12 5.44 -2.70 0.97
CA GLY A 12 4.84 -4.04 0.91
C GLY A 12 4.56 -4.62 2.30
N ALA A 13 5.50 -4.48 3.23
CA ALA A 13 5.32 -4.89 4.62
C ALA A 13 4.28 -4.04 5.37
N GLU A 14 4.29 -2.71 5.19
CA GLU A 14 3.31 -1.80 5.79
C GLU A 14 1.88 -2.06 5.31
N SER A 15 1.71 -2.58 4.08
CA SER A 15 0.39 -2.97 3.56
C SER A 15 -0.21 -4.18 4.29
N GLY A 16 0.60 -4.97 5.01
CA GLY A 16 0.22 -6.25 5.60
C GLY A 16 0.14 -7.42 4.62
N TRP A 17 0.61 -7.24 3.37
CA TRP A 17 0.61 -8.25 2.31
C TRP A 17 2.04 -8.51 1.78
N ASP A 18 2.96 -8.89 2.67
CA ASP A 18 4.36 -9.22 2.37
C ASP A 18 4.56 -10.70 1.96
N PHE A 19 5.02 -11.03 0.76
CA PHE A 19 4.81 -10.28 -0.47
C PHE A 19 3.76 -11.00 -1.32
N SER A 20 3.00 -10.21 -2.08
CA SER A 20 1.96 -10.70 -2.97
C SER A 20 2.25 -10.29 -4.41
N SER A 21 1.84 -11.12 -5.37
CA SER A 21 1.85 -10.76 -6.81
C SER A 21 1.05 -9.49 -7.10
N ARG A 22 0.11 -9.11 -6.20
CA ARG A 22 -0.57 -7.81 -6.20
C ARG A 22 0.39 -6.63 -6.38
N TRP A 23 1.59 -6.69 -5.81
CA TRP A 23 2.58 -5.62 -5.82
C TRP A 23 3.64 -5.76 -6.93
N LEU A 24 3.73 -6.91 -7.59
CA LEU A 24 4.78 -7.27 -8.54
C LEU A 24 4.40 -6.88 -9.98
N ILE A 25 4.32 -5.58 -10.24
CA ILE A 25 3.85 -5.03 -11.52
C ILE A 25 4.95 -4.36 -12.36
N GLY A 26 6.19 -4.33 -11.87
CA GLY A 26 7.31 -3.68 -12.55
C GLY A 26 8.24 -4.63 -13.32
N GLY A 27 9.23 -4.08 -14.01
CA GLY A 27 10.38 -4.84 -14.52
C GLY A 27 10.09 -5.76 -15.71
N GLN A 28 11.13 -6.46 -16.18
CA GLN A 28 11.04 -7.43 -17.28
C GLN A 28 10.49 -8.78 -16.83
N ASP A 29 10.67 -9.11 -15.54
CA ASP A 29 10.17 -10.32 -14.92
C ASP A 29 9.21 -9.96 -13.77
N PRO A 30 7.89 -10.00 -14.01
CA PRO A 30 6.87 -9.70 -13.00
C PRO A 30 6.77 -10.78 -11.90
N SER A 31 7.47 -11.90 -12.03
CA SER A 31 7.57 -12.91 -10.96
C SER A 31 8.73 -12.64 -9.99
N SER A 32 9.68 -11.79 -10.37
CA SER A 32 10.80 -11.41 -9.52
C SER A 32 10.36 -10.44 -8.42
N LEU A 33 10.77 -10.67 -7.18
CA LEU A 33 10.53 -9.72 -6.09
C LEU A 33 11.14 -8.32 -6.36
N SER A 34 12.15 -8.22 -7.23
CA SER A 34 12.71 -6.93 -7.66
C SER A 34 11.74 -6.06 -8.48
N SER A 35 10.67 -6.67 -8.99
CA SER A 35 9.58 -6.00 -9.71
C SER A 35 8.58 -5.28 -8.80
N ILE A 36 8.70 -5.42 -7.47
CA ILE A 36 7.76 -4.83 -6.52
C ILE A 36 7.63 -3.31 -6.69
N ARG A 37 6.40 -2.83 -6.83
CA ARG A 37 6.02 -1.42 -6.98
C ARG A 37 4.76 -1.11 -6.17
N THR A 38 4.78 -1.45 -4.89
CA THR A 38 3.68 -1.20 -3.94
C THR A 38 3.20 0.25 -3.97
N SER A 39 4.12 1.22 -4.04
CA SER A 39 3.81 2.66 -4.05
C SER A 39 3.08 3.13 -5.31
N LYS A 40 3.02 2.31 -6.37
CA LYS A 40 2.38 2.65 -7.65
C LYS A 40 0.92 2.20 -7.74
N LEU A 41 0.41 1.57 -6.69
CA LEU A 41 -0.95 1.07 -6.61
C LEU A 41 -1.68 1.79 -5.48
N VAL A 42 -2.95 2.11 -5.71
CA VAL A 42 -3.85 2.66 -4.69
C VAL A 42 -4.60 1.49 -4.04
N PRO A 43 -4.31 1.09 -2.79
CA PRO A 43 -4.88 -0.11 -2.20
C PRO A 43 -6.34 0.13 -1.76
N VAL A 44 -7.28 -0.69 -2.24
CA VAL A 44 -8.72 -0.57 -1.92
C VAL A 44 -9.01 -0.74 -0.42
N ASP A 45 -8.29 -1.67 0.21
CA ASP A 45 -8.31 -1.95 1.65
C ASP A 45 -7.86 -0.75 2.49
N LEU A 46 -6.72 -0.13 2.14
CA LEU A 46 -6.28 1.09 2.82
C LEU A 46 -7.32 2.22 2.70
N ASN A 47 -7.88 2.42 1.50
CA ASN A 47 -8.88 3.47 1.29
C ASN A 47 -10.19 3.19 2.03
N ALA A 48 -10.59 1.92 2.16
CA ALA A 48 -11.75 1.55 2.98
C ALA A 48 -11.53 1.90 4.46
N PHE A 49 -10.34 1.64 5.00
CA PHE A 49 -9.99 2.06 6.37
C PHE A 49 -9.96 3.57 6.53
N LEU A 50 -9.39 4.29 5.57
CA LEU A 50 -9.36 5.77 5.60
C LEU A 50 -10.78 6.35 5.54
N CYS A 51 -11.64 5.84 4.68
CA CYS A 51 -13.04 6.27 4.59
C CYS A 51 -13.80 6.08 5.92
N GLN A 52 -13.59 4.93 6.58
CA GLN A 52 -14.16 4.69 7.91
C GLN A 52 -13.58 5.65 8.96
N ALA A 53 -12.27 5.88 8.95
CA ALA A 53 -11.62 6.81 9.87
C ALA A 53 -12.14 8.25 9.68
N GLU A 54 -12.30 8.70 8.44
CA GLU A 54 -12.86 10.01 8.11
C GLU A 54 -14.31 10.16 8.61
N ALA A 55 -15.15 9.14 8.42
CA ALA A 55 -16.51 9.13 8.94
C ALA A 55 -16.54 9.21 10.48
N LEU A 56 -15.64 8.48 11.15
CA LEU A 56 -15.51 8.52 12.61
C LEU A 56 -15.10 9.92 13.09
N MET A 57 -14.07 10.52 12.48
CA MET A 57 -13.64 11.88 12.81
C MET A 57 -14.77 12.91 12.59
N SER A 58 -15.53 12.78 11.49
CA SER A 58 -16.68 13.63 11.21
C SER A 58 -17.75 13.51 12.30
N SER A 59 -18.08 12.28 12.72
CA SER A 59 -19.04 12.03 13.79
C SER A 59 -18.60 12.61 15.14
N PHE A 60 -17.31 12.47 15.46
CA PHE A 60 -16.73 13.02 16.69
C PHE A 60 -16.78 14.54 16.69
N HIS A 61 -16.38 15.17 15.59
CA HIS A 61 -16.44 16.63 15.46
C HIS A 61 -17.87 17.17 15.56
N ALA A 62 -18.87 16.48 15.03
CA ALA A 62 -20.28 16.88 15.17
C ALA A 62 -20.84 16.74 16.60
N SER A 63 -20.14 15.97 17.46
CA SER A 63 -20.51 15.78 18.88
C SER A 63 -19.80 16.73 19.85
N LEU A 64 -18.84 17.53 19.35
CA LEU A 64 -18.20 18.62 20.10
C LEU A 64 -19.14 19.83 20.18
#